data_AF-A0AAN6XS89-F1
#
_entry.id   AF-A0AAN6XS89-F1
#
_cell.length_a   1.000
_cell.length_b   1.000
_cell.length_c   1.000
_cell.angle_alpha   90.00
_cell.angle_beta   90.00
_cell.angle_gamma   90.00
#
_symmetry.space_group_name_H-M   'P 1'
#
loop_
_entity.id
_entity.type
_entity.pdbx_description
1 polymer ?
#
loop_
_entity_poly.entity_id
_entity_poly.type
_entity_poly.pdbx_seq_one_letter_code
_entity_poly.pdbx_strand_id
1 'polypeptide(L)'
;MEQVGPKVPIFELPDELRLTLIAKEFPCRESQIRALATLLNPSAAPCRNLVVYGTEATGKTAITTALLASLDGDSLRHAVVNSIECITARHLYETVVGKVAAALEWETVPPRCESVSQLTVELSKMLKYTERPEGFRFVLVFDGIDHQREAPHTLLPALARLSEIIPSLTTVFIVTSPPPNNLLTTFVPHLHFPTYTKPEFISILSLTPPPTISNATALETTDLWSRFVGAVHDSLSRSASRTLPSLSQACQTLWPKFIAPIIARTHTAKEFSKLVVQARVHFQDESLLDPTLSLAPPTTTATAVKPVKTTDLATLLPTTARFLLLSAYLASHNPTKTDLTLFSTFHHGRKRRRGGFTGITGVAGRGGRKNASQHRKIARKLLGAHAFVLERMLAIFTAVRTEWDERSRHKFGEGLGKEEEINNDIYMSIATLASLRLLVKVGGGGDVMDLGGKWRVAVGWEVVRGLGRSVGVEVEEWLTE
;
A
#
# COMPACT_ATOMS: atom_id res chain seq x y z
N MET A 1 9.54 -62.17 30.73
CA MET A 1 8.44 -61.28 31.15
C MET A 1 8.89 -59.87 30.85
N GLU A 2 8.12 -59.20 30.00
CA GLU A 2 8.41 -57.90 29.37
C GLU A 2 9.00 -56.85 30.31
N GLN A 3 10.10 -56.24 29.86
CA GLN A 3 10.54 -54.97 30.37
C GLN A 3 9.51 -53.92 29.97
N VAL A 4 8.80 -53.39 30.96
CA VAL A 4 7.91 -52.25 30.81
C VAL A 4 8.77 -51.04 30.45
N GLY A 5 8.78 -50.67 29.17
CA GLY A 5 9.39 -49.43 28.70
C GLY A 5 8.77 -48.21 29.39
N PRO A 6 9.51 -47.09 29.51
CA PRO A 6 9.01 -45.90 30.18
C PRO A 6 7.74 -45.40 29.48
N LYS A 7 6.62 -45.35 30.22
CA LYS A 7 5.37 -44.76 29.77
C LYS A 7 5.59 -43.28 29.49
N VAL A 8 5.70 -42.90 28.22
CA VAL A 8 5.68 -41.49 27.80
C VAL A 8 4.33 -40.91 28.24
N PRO A 9 4.30 -39.84 29.03
CA PRO A 9 3.05 -39.24 29.49
C PRO A 9 2.22 -38.74 28.29
N ILE A 10 0.90 -38.95 28.38
CA ILE A 10 -0.07 -38.71 27.30
C ILE A 10 -0.18 -37.20 26.96
N PHE A 11 0.22 -36.33 27.89
CA PHE A 11 0.28 -34.88 27.69
C PHE A 11 1.53 -34.30 28.34
N GLU A 12 2.48 -33.88 27.52
CA GLU A 12 3.68 -33.14 27.93
C GLU A 12 3.66 -31.76 27.28
N LEU A 13 3.60 -30.72 28.12
CA LEU A 13 3.73 -29.35 27.67
C LEU A 13 5.15 -29.14 27.12
N PRO A 14 5.34 -28.30 26.09
CA PRO A 14 6.66 -27.96 25.58
C PRO A 14 7.56 -27.41 26.68
N ASP A 15 8.88 -27.68 26.61
CA ASP A 15 9.89 -27.17 27.53
C ASP A 15 9.69 -25.66 27.80
N GLU A 16 9.25 -25.31 29.01
CA GLU A 16 8.97 -23.91 29.36
C GLU A 16 10.21 -23.02 29.21
N LEU A 17 11.41 -23.59 29.38
CA LEU A 17 12.67 -22.91 29.17
C LEU A 17 12.83 -22.41 27.72
N ARG A 18 12.48 -23.23 26.71
CA ARG A 18 12.56 -22.83 25.30
C ARG A 18 11.55 -21.72 25.00
N LEU A 19 10.34 -21.85 25.54
CA LEU A 19 9.30 -20.83 25.41
C LEU A 19 9.70 -19.51 26.06
N THR A 20 10.39 -19.54 27.20
CA THR A 20 10.88 -18.32 27.86
C THR A 20 11.98 -17.61 27.08
N LEU A 21 12.83 -18.35 26.35
CA LEU A 21 13.85 -17.74 25.48
C LEU A 21 13.21 -17.02 24.30
N ILE A 22 12.24 -17.66 23.63
CA ILE A 22 11.52 -17.03 22.51
C ILE A 22 10.67 -15.85 23.01
N ALA A 23 10.07 -15.95 24.19
CA ALA A 23 9.34 -14.84 24.80
C ALA A 23 10.25 -13.64 25.13
N LYS A 24 11.55 -13.86 25.41
CA LYS A 24 12.53 -12.78 25.57
C LYS A 24 12.87 -12.10 24.24
N GLU A 25 12.97 -12.87 23.16
CA GLU A 25 13.21 -12.32 21.80
C GLU A 25 11.98 -11.58 21.27
N PHE A 26 10.78 -12.09 21.55
CA PHE A 26 9.51 -11.52 21.11
C PHE A 26 8.64 -11.11 22.31
N PRO A 27 8.91 -9.96 22.93
CA PRO A 27 8.12 -9.50 24.07
C PRO A 27 6.67 -9.24 23.67
N CYS A 28 5.78 -9.24 24.66
CA CYS A 28 4.35 -8.95 24.51
C CYS A 28 3.55 -9.99 23.70
N ARG A 29 4.14 -11.15 23.38
CA ARG A 29 3.51 -12.25 22.62
C ARG A 29 3.49 -13.59 23.34
N GLU A 30 3.67 -13.59 24.66
CA GLU A 30 3.76 -14.81 25.46
C GLU A 30 2.55 -15.73 25.31
N SER A 31 1.34 -15.18 25.32
CA SER A 31 0.11 -15.97 25.20
C SER A 31 -0.02 -16.61 23.82
N GLN A 32 0.33 -15.89 22.75
CA GLN A 32 0.34 -16.44 21.40
C GLN A 32 1.43 -17.49 21.24
N ILE A 33 2.64 -17.25 21.77
CA ILE A 33 3.75 -18.21 21.71
C ILE A 33 3.37 -19.52 22.42
N ARG A 34 2.81 -19.43 23.64
CA ARG A 34 2.34 -20.60 24.39
C ARG A 34 1.24 -21.35 23.62
N ALA A 35 0.22 -20.63 23.12
CA ALA A 35 -0.86 -21.25 22.36
C ALA A 35 -0.34 -21.94 21.09
N LEU A 36 0.56 -21.29 20.34
CA LEU A 36 1.15 -21.84 19.13
C LEU A 36 1.97 -23.11 19.45
N ALA A 37 2.78 -23.07 20.51
CA ALA A 37 3.57 -24.20 20.95
C ALA A 37 2.70 -25.39 21.38
N THR A 38 1.59 -25.14 22.10
CA THR A 38 0.66 -26.21 22.50
C THR A 38 -0.05 -26.87 21.32
N LEU A 39 -0.33 -26.12 20.25
CA LEU A 39 -1.07 -26.62 19.08
C LEU A 39 -0.16 -27.37 18.08
N LEU A 40 1.15 -27.07 18.09
CA LEU A 40 2.13 -27.73 17.23
C LEU A 40 2.77 -28.97 17.85
N ASN A 41 3.03 -28.94 19.16
CA ASN A 41 3.81 -30.00 19.82
C ASN A 41 3.10 -31.37 19.72
N PRO A 42 3.77 -32.44 19.26
CA PRO A 42 3.17 -33.77 19.11
C PRO A 42 2.63 -34.36 20.41
N SER A 43 3.28 -34.04 21.54
CA SER A 43 2.95 -34.54 22.88
C SER A 43 1.87 -33.72 23.61
N ALA A 44 1.37 -32.63 23.01
CA ALA A 44 0.37 -31.75 23.63
C ALA A 44 -0.99 -31.92 22.94
N ALA A 45 -1.50 -30.88 22.26
CA ALA A 45 -2.79 -30.89 21.57
C ALA A 45 -2.60 -30.69 20.05
N PRO A 46 -2.05 -31.71 19.35
CA PRO A 46 -1.68 -31.60 17.96
C PRO A 46 -2.89 -31.27 17.05
N CYS A 47 -2.83 -30.14 16.36
CA CYS A 47 -3.84 -29.76 15.36
C CYS A 47 -3.45 -30.22 13.95
N ARG A 48 -4.44 -30.43 13.08
CA ARG A 48 -4.22 -30.77 11.65
C ARG A 48 -4.07 -29.52 10.78
N ASN A 49 -4.99 -28.58 10.97
CA ASN A 49 -4.96 -27.27 10.32
C ASN A 49 -4.87 -26.20 11.40
N LEU A 50 -4.09 -25.15 11.16
CA LEU A 50 -4.00 -23.98 12.04
C LEU A 50 -3.99 -22.72 11.19
N VAL A 51 -4.84 -21.75 11.53
CA VAL A 51 -4.82 -20.43 10.87
C VAL A 51 -4.28 -19.41 11.85
N VAL A 52 -3.12 -18.85 11.53
CA VAL A 52 -2.52 -17.73 12.25
C VAL A 52 -2.85 -16.45 11.50
N TYR A 53 -3.60 -15.54 12.14
CA TYR A 53 -4.05 -14.33 11.48
C TYR A 53 -3.82 -13.06 12.30
N GLY A 54 -3.73 -11.92 11.64
CA GLY A 54 -3.45 -10.62 12.26
C GLY A 54 -2.95 -9.63 11.23
N THR A 55 -2.90 -8.34 11.55
CA THR A 55 -2.40 -7.35 10.59
C THR A 55 -0.93 -7.61 10.20
N GLU A 56 -0.47 -6.99 9.13
CA GLU A 56 0.94 -6.98 8.77
C GLU A 56 1.80 -6.45 9.94
N ALA A 57 3.08 -6.86 9.96
CA ALA A 57 4.07 -6.45 10.96
C ALA A 57 3.75 -6.80 12.44
N THR A 58 2.94 -7.83 12.68
CA THR A 58 2.63 -8.36 14.02
C THR A 58 3.61 -9.44 14.52
N GLY A 59 4.64 -9.76 13.73
CA GLY A 59 5.66 -10.75 14.08
C GLY A 59 5.27 -12.21 13.85
N LYS A 60 4.11 -12.48 13.21
CA LYS A 60 3.60 -13.85 12.95
C LYS A 60 4.65 -14.76 12.30
N THR A 61 5.24 -14.35 11.18
CA THR A 61 6.25 -15.11 10.45
C THR A 61 7.50 -15.36 11.29
N ALA A 62 8.01 -14.34 11.98
CA ALA A 62 9.21 -14.45 12.79
C ALA A 62 8.99 -15.40 13.98
N ILE A 63 7.86 -15.27 14.69
CA ILE A 63 7.51 -16.09 15.85
C ILE A 63 7.26 -17.55 15.45
N THR A 64 6.50 -17.79 14.37
CA THR A 64 6.24 -19.15 13.86
C THR A 64 7.53 -19.84 13.43
N THR A 65 8.41 -19.13 12.72
CA THR A 65 9.69 -19.68 12.25
C THR A 65 10.66 -19.95 13.41
N ALA A 66 10.81 -18.99 14.34
CA ALA A 66 11.68 -19.16 15.51
C ALA A 66 11.21 -20.31 16.42
N LEU A 67 9.90 -20.41 16.63
CA LEU A 67 9.33 -21.50 17.41
C LEU A 67 9.54 -22.86 16.74
N LEU A 68 9.30 -22.96 15.42
CA LEU A 68 9.53 -24.21 14.70
C LEU A 68 11.00 -24.62 14.68
N ALA A 69 11.93 -23.67 14.52
CA ALA A 69 13.35 -23.94 14.62
C ALA A 69 13.75 -24.45 16.02
N SER A 70 13.12 -23.96 17.09
CA SER A 70 13.38 -24.44 18.47
C SER A 70 12.78 -25.81 18.79
N LEU A 71 11.74 -26.20 18.04
CA LEU A 71 11.02 -27.47 18.19
C LEU A 71 11.51 -28.53 17.19
N ASP A 72 12.41 -28.16 16.29
CA ASP A 72 12.96 -29.06 15.29
C ASP A 72 13.78 -30.16 15.98
N GLY A 73 13.47 -31.41 15.66
CA GLY A 73 14.07 -32.58 16.31
C GLY A 73 13.65 -33.88 15.64
N ASP A 74 13.86 -34.99 16.35
CA ASP A 74 13.58 -36.33 15.79
C ASP A 74 12.08 -36.63 15.68
N SER A 75 11.25 -35.99 16.50
CA SER A 75 9.79 -36.17 16.51
C SER A 75 9.02 -35.12 15.70
N LEU A 76 9.62 -33.95 15.43
CA LEU A 76 8.98 -32.88 14.67
C LEU A 76 9.97 -32.28 13.67
N ARG A 77 9.56 -32.31 12.39
CA ARG A 77 10.26 -31.60 11.30
C ARG A 77 9.34 -30.59 10.67
N HIS A 78 9.90 -29.55 10.07
CA HIS A 78 9.10 -28.47 9.52
C HIS A 78 9.64 -27.94 8.20
N ALA A 79 8.76 -27.33 7.40
CA ALA A 79 9.13 -26.57 6.22
C ALA A 79 8.31 -25.27 6.15
N VAL A 80 9.00 -24.15 5.91
CA VAL A 80 8.37 -22.83 5.77
C VAL A 80 8.41 -22.39 4.32
N VAL A 81 7.24 -22.19 3.72
CA VAL A 81 7.06 -21.77 2.33
C VAL A 81 6.55 -20.33 2.32
N ASN A 82 7.27 -19.43 1.64
CA ASN A 82 6.82 -18.08 1.42
C ASN A 82 5.89 -18.06 0.21
N SER A 83 4.59 -17.88 0.44
CA SER A 83 3.58 -17.89 -0.64
C SER A 83 3.62 -16.59 -1.46
N ILE A 84 4.23 -15.52 -0.94
CA ILE A 84 4.37 -14.23 -1.64
C ILE A 84 5.34 -14.35 -2.81
N GLU A 85 6.41 -15.13 -2.64
CA GLU A 85 7.37 -15.45 -3.71
C GLU A 85 6.71 -16.32 -4.80
N CYS A 86 5.67 -17.06 -4.43
CA CYS A 86 4.98 -18.00 -5.31
C CYS A 86 3.84 -17.32 -6.10
N ILE A 87 4.17 -16.77 -7.27
CA ILE A 87 3.18 -16.08 -8.13
C ILE A 87 2.02 -17.00 -8.53
N THR A 88 2.33 -18.22 -9.00
CA THR A 88 1.34 -19.20 -9.49
C THR A 88 1.20 -20.39 -8.54
N ALA A 89 0.05 -21.07 -8.60
CA ALA A 89 -0.19 -22.30 -7.85
C ALA A 89 0.84 -23.40 -8.14
N ARG A 90 1.27 -23.53 -9.41
CA ARG A 90 2.33 -24.47 -9.82
C ARG A 90 3.64 -24.20 -9.08
N HIS A 91 4.08 -22.95 -9.02
CA HIS A 91 5.33 -22.58 -8.34
C HIS A 91 5.25 -22.90 -6.84
N LEU A 92 4.08 -22.68 -6.22
CA LEU A 92 3.83 -23.06 -4.84
C LEU A 92 3.98 -24.58 -4.63
N TYR A 93 3.40 -25.42 -5.50
CA TYR A 93 3.51 -26.88 -5.38
C TYR A 93 4.94 -27.37 -5.54
N GLU A 94 5.66 -26.90 -6.55
CA GLU A 94 7.07 -27.26 -6.78
C GLU A 94 7.96 -26.83 -5.59
N THR A 95 7.73 -25.63 -5.05
CA THR A 95 8.46 -25.11 -3.88
C THR A 95 8.15 -25.90 -2.61
N VAL A 96 6.89 -26.31 -2.40
CA VAL A 96 6.50 -27.16 -1.27
C VAL A 96 7.23 -28.49 -1.33
N VAL A 97 7.17 -29.20 -2.45
CA VAL A 97 7.83 -30.51 -2.56
C VAL A 97 9.35 -30.37 -2.41
N GLY A 98 9.95 -29.33 -3.01
CA GLY A 98 11.38 -29.05 -2.86
C GLY A 98 11.79 -28.80 -1.41
N LYS A 99 11.03 -27.97 -0.67
CA LYS A 99 11.32 -27.68 0.74
C LYS A 99 11.04 -28.85 1.67
N VAL A 100 10.00 -29.65 1.40
CA VAL A 100 9.71 -30.87 2.17
C VAL A 100 10.78 -31.92 1.93
N ALA A 101 11.20 -32.12 0.67
CA ALA A 101 12.30 -33.03 0.34
C ALA A 101 13.61 -32.60 1.02
N ALA A 102 13.94 -31.30 1.01
CA ALA A 102 15.12 -30.77 1.69
C ALA A 102 15.05 -30.96 3.22
N ALA A 103 13.90 -30.68 3.85
CA ALA A 103 13.72 -30.84 5.29
C ALA A 103 13.78 -32.30 5.77
N LEU A 104 13.50 -33.24 4.87
CA LEU A 104 13.54 -34.69 5.13
C LEU A 104 14.82 -35.35 4.62
N GLU A 105 15.76 -34.57 4.05
CA GLU A 105 16.98 -35.08 3.40
C GLU A 105 16.69 -36.17 2.36
N TRP A 106 15.62 -35.99 1.59
CA TRP A 106 15.12 -37.00 0.66
C TRP A 106 16.03 -37.14 -0.56
N GLU A 107 16.54 -38.34 -0.81
CA GLU A 107 17.58 -38.62 -1.82
C GLU A 107 17.10 -38.42 -3.27
N THR A 108 15.79 -38.56 -3.54
CA THR A 108 15.28 -38.44 -4.92
C THR A 108 14.93 -37.00 -5.28
N VAL A 109 15.37 -36.55 -6.45
CA VAL A 109 14.99 -35.24 -6.99
C VAL A 109 13.47 -35.16 -7.11
N PRO A 110 12.82 -34.15 -6.52
CA PRO A 110 11.37 -34.05 -6.52
C PRO A 110 10.84 -33.80 -7.94
N PRO A 111 9.80 -34.52 -8.39
CA PRO A 111 9.21 -34.34 -9.71
C PRO A 111 8.44 -33.01 -9.80
N ARG A 112 8.29 -32.49 -11.03
CA ARG A 112 7.50 -31.28 -11.30
C ARG A 112 6.03 -31.54 -11.00
N CYS A 113 5.47 -30.78 -10.06
CA CYS A 113 4.08 -30.90 -9.64
C CYS A 113 3.23 -29.81 -10.31
N GLU A 114 2.32 -30.21 -11.19
CA GLU A 114 1.43 -29.29 -11.92
C GLU A 114 0.04 -29.17 -11.28
N SER A 115 -0.37 -30.16 -10.49
CA SER A 115 -1.68 -30.23 -9.84
C SER A 115 -1.58 -30.57 -8.36
N VAL A 116 -2.58 -30.14 -7.57
CA VAL A 116 -2.72 -30.50 -6.15
C VAL A 116 -2.74 -32.02 -5.96
N SER A 117 -3.35 -32.76 -6.89
CA SER A 117 -3.39 -34.23 -6.80
C SER A 117 -1.99 -34.86 -6.86
N GLN A 118 -1.11 -34.33 -7.72
CA GLN A 118 0.27 -34.78 -7.82
C GLN A 118 1.05 -34.41 -6.55
N LEU A 119 0.86 -33.20 -6.04
CA LEU A 119 1.42 -32.77 -4.75
C LEU A 119 1.03 -33.73 -3.63
N THR A 120 -0.24 -34.11 -3.53
CA THR A 120 -0.72 -35.06 -2.51
C THR A 120 -0.04 -36.43 -2.63
N VAL A 121 0.15 -36.93 -3.84
CA VAL A 121 0.81 -38.23 -4.08
C VAL A 121 2.27 -38.18 -3.65
N GLU A 122 3.01 -37.14 -4.03
CA GLU A 122 4.43 -37.01 -3.66
C GLU A 122 4.61 -36.80 -2.15
N LEU A 123 3.79 -35.95 -1.53
CA LEU A 123 3.81 -35.80 -0.07
C LEU A 123 3.41 -37.09 0.65
N SER A 124 2.48 -37.88 0.11
CA SER A 124 2.11 -39.16 0.69
C SER A 124 3.26 -40.18 0.61
N LYS A 125 3.99 -40.23 -0.52
CA LYS A 125 5.23 -41.01 -0.64
C LYS A 125 6.23 -40.63 0.44
N MET A 126 6.47 -39.34 0.62
CA MET A 126 7.47 -38.83 1.56
C MET A 126 7.05 -38.90 3.03
N LEU A 127 5.76 -38.82 3.37
CA LEU A 127 5.31 -38.61 4.77
C LEU A 127 4.46 -39.76 5.34
N LYS A 128 3.84 -40.58 4.47
CA LYS A 128 2.88 -41.62 4.89
C LYS A 128 3.40 -43.04 4.68
N TYR A 129 4.11 -43.30 3.59
CA TYR A 129 4.59 -44.65 3.24
C TYR A 129 5.98 -44.96 3.80
N THR A 130 6.73 -43.95 4.24
CA THR A 130 8.02 -44.11 4.90
C THR A 130 7.84 -44.45 6.37
N GLU A 131 8.53 -45.47 6.87
CA GLU A 131 8.55 -45.82 8.29
C GLU A 131 9.19 -44.67 9.09
N ARG A 132 8.49 -44.21 10.12
CA ARG A 132 8.91 -43.12 11.00
C ARG A 132 8.60 -43.45 12.45
N PRO A 133 9.33 -42.85 13.41
CA PRO A 133 9.08 -43.07 14.83
C PRO A 133 7.63 -42.76 15.21
N GLU A 134 7.10 -43.53 16.17
CA GLU A 134 5.74 -43.33 16.68
C GLU A 134 5.61 -41.91 17.26
N GLY A 135 4.67 -41.12 16.72
CA GLY A 135 4.49 -39.71 17.10
C GLY A 135 5.22 -38.69 16.20
N PHE A 136 5.91 -39.13 15.15
CA PHE A 136 6.52 -38.23 14.17
C PHE A 136 5.46 -37.32 13.51
N ARG A 137 5.74 -36.01 13.49
CA ARG A 137 4.89 -35.01 12.83
C ARG A 137 5.69 -34.08 11.93
N PHE A 138 5.07 -33.69 10.81
CA PHE A 138 5.62 -32.73 9.87
C PHE A 138 4.76 -31.47 9.85
N VAL A 139 5.36 -30.30 10.12
CA VAL A 139 4.66 -29.01 10.07
C VAL A 139 5.01 -28.26 8.79
N LEU A 140 4.01 -28.05 7.94
CA LEU A 140 4.13 -27.25 6.73
C LEU A 140 3.51 -25.87 6.94
N VAL A 141 4.31 -24.81 6.87
CA VAL A 141 3.86 -23.43 7.03
C VAL A 141 3.76 -22.75 5.67
N PHE A 142 2.58 -22.20 5.38
CA PHE A 142 2.34 -21.30 4.25
C PHE A 142 2.29 -19.87 4.77
N ASP A 143 3.38 -19.12 4.55
CA ASP A 143 3.43 -17.71 4.90
C ASP A 143 2.78 -16.84 3.83
N GLY A 144 1.96 -15.88 4.25
CA GLY A 144 1.37 -14.87 3.37
C GLY A 144 0.49 -15.40 2.24
N ILE A 145 -0.26 -16.48 2.45
CA ILE A 145 -1.09 -17.13 1.40
C ILE A 145 -2.17 -16.22 0.79
N ASP A 146 -2.56 -15.16 1.53
CA ASP A 146 -3.51 -14.12 1.10
C ASP A 146 -2.96 -13.22 -0.01
N HIS A 147 -1.64 -13.03 -0.08
CA HIS A 147 -0.99 -12.11 -1.01
C HIS A 147 -0.58 -12.76 -2.33
N GLN A 148 -0.97 -14.00 -2.58
CA GLN A 148 -0.69 -14.68 -3.84
C GLN A 148 -1.51 -14.05 -4.98
N ARG A 149 -0.83 -13.62 -6.05
CA ARG A 149 -1.45 -12.85 -7.16
C ARG A 149 -2.46 -13.67 -7.96
N GLU A 150 -2.14 -14.92 -8.27
CA GLU A 150 -2.97 -15.81 -9.11
C GLU A 150 -3.41 -17.06 -8.32
N ALA A 151 -3.97 -16.86 -7.13
CA ALA A 151 -4.50 -17.96 -6.33
C ALA A 151 -5.88 -18.40 -6.86
N PRO A 152 -6.05 -19.66 -7.32
CA PRO A 152 -7.38 -20.17 -7.59
C PRO A 152 -8.15 -20.28 -6.26
N HIS A 153 -9.44 -19.96 -6.27
CA HIS A 153 -10.31 -20.01 -5.09
C HIS A 153 -10.38 -21.40 -4.42
N THR A 154 -10.00 -22.45 -5.15
CA THR A 154 -9.92 -23.83 -4.66
C THR A 154 -8.60 -24.17 -3.98
N LEU A 155 -7.54 -23.35 -4.11
CA LEU A 155 -6.19 -23.67 -3.63
C LEU A 155 -6.15 -23.88 -2.12
N LEU A 156 -6.64 -22.90 -1.36
CA LEU A 156 -6.54 -22.92 0.10
C LEU A 156 -7.40 -24.02 0.74
N PRO A 157 -8.66 -24.27 0.31
CA PRO A 157 -9.41 -25.46 0.73
C PRO A 157 -8.73 -26.78 0.34
N ALA A 158 -8.09 -26.85 -0.83
CA ALA A 158 -7.41 -28.07 -1.27
C ALA A 158 -6.15 -28.37 -0.43
N LEU A 159 -5.36 -27.34 -0.07
CA LEU A 159 -4.22 -27.47 0.82
C LEU A 159 -4.64 -27.90 2.24
N ALA A 160 -5.74 -27.34 2.76
CA ALA A 160 -6.25 -27.70 4.08
C ALA A 160 -6.69 -29.17 4.18
N ARG A 161 -7.09 -29.79 3.06
CA ARG A 161 -7.43 -31.23 3.03
C ARG A 161 -6.22 -32.14 2.94
N LEU A 162 -5.01 -31.63 2.71
CA LEU A 162 -3.79 -32.45 2.70
C LEU A 162 -3.54 -33.12 4.06
N SER A 163 -3.84 -32.41 5.16
CA SER A 163 -3.73 -32.91 6.54
C SER A 163 -4.81 -33.95 6.90
N GLU A 164 -5.87 -34.08 6.09
CA GLU A 164 -6.84 -35.16 6.21
C GLU A 164 -6.29 -36.46 5.62
N ILE A 165 -5.58 -36.35 4.49
CA ILE A 165 -5.05 -37.48 3.71
C ILE A 165 -3.76 -38.04 4.36
N ILE A 166 -2.93 -37.14 4.89
CA ILE A 166 -1.64 -37.45 5.50
C ILE A 166 -1.74 -37.20 7.02
N PRO A 167 -1.83 -38.25 7.86
CA PRO A 167 -2.10 -38.09 9.30
C PRO A 167 -0.93 -37.47 10.07
N SER A 168 0.30 -37.61 9.58
CA SER A 168 1.51 -37.02 10.16
C SER A 168 1.69 -35.53 9.79
N LEU A 169 0.86 -34.97 8.90
CA LEU A 169 1.00 -33.61 8.40
C LEU A 169 0.12 -32.62 9.18
N THR A 170 0.73 -31.52 9.60
CA THR A 170 0.05 -30.32 10.08
C THR A 170 0.30 -29.17 9.13
N THR A 171 -0.75 -28.53 8.62
CA THR A 171 -0.62 -27.33 7.79
C THR A 171 -0.97 -26.07 8.59
N VAL A 172 -0.05 -25.11 8.59
CA VAL A 172 -0.22 -23.80 9.22
C VAL A 172 -0.34 -22.74 8.14
N PHE A 173 -1.42 -21.96 8.16
CA PHE A 173 -1.67 -20.87 7.22
C PHE A 173 -1.48 -19.54 7.95
N ILE A 174 -0.50 -18.73 7.52
CA ILE A 174 -0.32 -17.37 8.01
C ILE A 174 -1.06 -16.43 7.05
N VAL A 175 -2.05 -15.72 7.58
CA VAL A 175 -2.96 -14.86 6.81
C VAL A 175 -2.98 -13.47 7.43
N THR A 176 -3.23 -12.42 6.64
CA THR A 176 -3.37 -11.06 7.16
C THR A 176 -4.78 -10.88 7.73
N SER A 177 -5.81 -11.08 6.92
CA SER A 177 -7.20 -11.10 7.36
C SER A 177 -7.91 -12.33 6.81
N PRO A 178 -8.43 -13.24 7.65
CA PRO A 178 -9.10 -14.43 7.14
C PRO A 178 -10.40 -13.99 6.46
N PRO A 179 -10.63 -14.33 5.18
CA PRO A 179 -11.92 -14.09 4.55
C PRO A 179 -13.03 -14.89 5.27
N PRO A 180 -14.30 -14.47 5.20
CA PRO A 180 -15.40 -15.15 5.88
C PRO A 180 -15.55 -16.63 5.49
N ASN A 181 -15.10 -17.01 4.29
CA ASN A 181 -15.09 -18.40 3.79
C ASN A 181 -13.66 -19.01 3.73
N ASN A 182 -12.73 -18.57 4.59
CA ASN A 182 -11.32 -18.97 4.50
C ASN A 182 -11.15 -20.50 4.47
N LEU A 183 -11.85 -21.23 5.34
CA LEU A 183 -11.80 -22.69 5.34
C LEU A 183 -13.20 -23.27 5.50
N LEU A 184 -13.64 -24.04 4.52
CA LEU A 184 -14.92 -24.77 4.56
C LEU A 184 -14.83 -26.08 5.36
N THR A 185 -13.73 -26.30 6.07
CA THR A 185 -13.49 -27.48 6.90
C THR A 185 -13.93 -27.24 8.35
N THR A 186 -14.58 -28.22 8.96
CA THR A 186 -14.99 -28.15 10.37
C THR A 186 -13.77 -28.21 11.29
N PHE A 187 -13.76 -27.44 12.39
CA PHE A 187 -12.76 -27.47 13.48
C PHE A 187 -11.33 -27.01 13.14
N VAL A 188 -11.18 -25.84 12.50
CA VAL A 188 -9.86 -25.20 12.36
C VAL A 188 -9.63 -24.19 13.50
N PRO A 189 -8.63 -24.38 14.38
CA PRO A 189 -8.25 -23.37 15.35
C PRO A 189 -7.71 -22.11 14.65
N HIS A 190 -8.18 -20.96 15.13
CA HIS A 190 -7.74 -19.65 14.67
C HIS A 190 -6.95 -18.96 15.79
N LEU A 191 -5.67 -18.69 15.54
CA LEU A 191 -4.80 -17.97 16.47
C LEU A 191 -4.65 -16.52 16.01
N HIS A 192 -5.18 -15.60 16.81
CA HIS A 192 -5.15 -14.17 16.52
C HIS A 192 -3.89 -13.48 17.08
N PHE A 193 -3.22 -12.72 16.22
CA PHE A 193 -2.14 -11.80 16.55
C PHE A 193 -2.69 -10.36 16.48
N PRO A 194 -3.09 -9.76 17.62
CA PRO A 194 -3.62 -8.40 17.64
C PRO A 194 -2.54 -7.37 17.29
N THR A 195 -2.93 -6.18 16.84
CA THR A 195 -2.00 -5.06 16.69
C THR A 195 -1.34 -4.70 18.01
N TYR A 196 -0.07 -4.27 17.98
CA TYR A 196 0.62 -3.83 19.18
C TYR A 196 -0.01 -2.57 19.78
N THR A 197 -0.04 -2.50 21.10
CA THR A 197 -0.46 -1.28 21.82
C THR A 197 0.71 -0.30 21.96
N LYS A 198 0.42 0.97 22.27
CA LYS A 198 1.46 2.00 22.52
C LYS A 198 2.55 1.55 23.51
N PRO A 199 2.24 1.03 24.71
CA PRO A 199 3.28 0.59 25.64
C PRO A 199 4.08 -0.60 25.09
N GLU A 200 3.48 -1.47 24.29
CA GLU A 200 4.16 -2.60 23.64
C GLU A 200 5.13 -2.13 22.55
N PHE A 201 4.77 -1.10 21.77
CA PHE A 201 5.71 -0.50 20.81
C PHE A 201 6.95 0.07 21.52
N ILE A 202 6.74 0.76 22.66
CA ILE A 202 7.83 1.32 23.46
C ILE A 202 8.71 0.19 24.02
N SER A 203 8.13 -0.87 24.57
CA SER A 203 8.90 -1.99 25.12
C SER A 203 9.72 -2.70 24.04
N ILE A 204 9.14 -2.97 22.86
CA ILE A 204 9.84 -3.62 21.75
C ILE A 204 10.99 -2.75 21.23
N LEU A 205 10.75 -1.45 21.00
CA LEU A 205 11.79 -0.54 20.51
C LEU A 205 12.86 -0.21 21.57
N SER A 206 12.57 -0.42 22.85
CA SER A 206 13.55 -0.26 23.92
C SER A 206 14.57 -1.41 24.01
N LEU A 207 14.28 -2.56 23.39
CA LEU A 207 15.23 -3.69 23.32
C LEU A 207 16.43 -3.39 22.41
N THR A 208 16.26 -2.51 21.43
CA THR A 208 17.33 -2.07 20.52
C THR A 208 17.63 -0.59 20.74
N PRO A 209 18.25 -0.23 21.87
CA PRO A 209 18.52 1.17 22.16
C PRO A 209 19.50 1.76 21.13
N PRO A 210 19.32 3.03 20.75
CA PRO A 210 20.27 3.71 19.89
C PRO A 210 21.64 3.89 20.60
N PRO A 211 22.73 4.13 19.83
CA PRO A 211 24.05 4.35 20.40
C PRO A 211 24.03 5.50 21.41
N THR A 212 24.87 5.39 22.44
CA THR A 212 24.95 6.36 23.53
C THR A 212 25.28 7.75 22.99
N ILE A 213 24.50 8.74 23.42
CA ILE A 213 24.77 10.14 23.08
C ILE A 213 26.02 10.55 23.86
N SER A 214 26.99 11.18 23.19
CA SER A 214 28.32 11.52 23.73
C SER A 214 28.31 12.41 24.99
N ASN A 215 27.16 12.97 25.37
CA ASN A 215 27.01 13.89 26.51
C ASN A 215 26.06 13.36 27.61
N ALA A 216 25.56 12.12 27.54
CA ALA A 216 24.58 11.57 28.50
C ALA A 216 24.94 10.17 29.00
N THR A 217 24.46 9.82 30.19
CA THR A 217 24.60 8.44 30.70
C THR A 217 23.73 7.47 29.90
N ALA A 218 24.09 6.18 29.89
CA ALA A 218 23.31 5.16 29.20
C ALA A 218 21.85 5.09 29.70
N LEU A 219 21.63 5.30 31.01
CA LEU A 219 20.30 5.32 31.62
C LEU A 219 19.46 6.53 31.16
N GLU A 220 20.06 7.72 31.11
CA GLU A 220 19.38 8.92 30.61
C GLU A 220 19.04 8.80 29.12
N THR A 221 19.89 8.13 28.33
CA THR A 221 19.65 7.89 26.91
C THR A 221 18.45 6.95 26.71
N THR A 222 18.35 5.87 27.49
CA THR A 222 17.22 4.93 27.42
C THR A 222 15.90 5.56 27.86
N ASP A 223 15.91 6.37 28.92
CA ASP A 223 14.70 7.10 29.36
C ASP A 223 14.27 8.12 28.29
N LEU A 224 15.22 8.92 27.76
CA LEU A 224 14.95 9.84 26.64
C LEU A 224 14.38 9.12 25.42
N TRP A 225 14.94 7.96 25.05
CA TRP A 225 14.48 7.14 23.93
C TRP A 225 13.04 6.66 24.13
N SER A 226 12.70 6.16 25.32
CA SER A 226 11.34 5.69 25.61
C SER A 226 10.29 6.80 25.48
N ARG A 227 10.61 8.01 25.97
CA ARG A 227 9.75 9.20 25.85
C ARG A 227 9.66 9.69 24.41
N PHE A 228 10.77 9.66 23.68
CA PHE A 228 10.83 10.01 22.26
C PHE A 228 9.97 9.08 21.42
N VAL A 229 10.11 7.76 21.56
CA VAL A 229 9.28 6.76 20.86
C VAL A 229 7.79 6.99 21.16
N GLY A 230 7.44 7.29 22.42
CA GLY A 230 6.07 7.65 22.80
C GLY A 230 5.54 8.88 22.05
N ALA A 231 6.36 9.93 21.89
CA ALA A 231 6.00 11.13 21.15
C ALA A 231 5.91 10.92 19.63
N VAL A 232 6.82 10.11 19.06
CA VAL A 232 6.77 9.69 17.65
C VAL A 232 5.49 8.90 17.38
N HIS A 233 5.15 7.94 18.25
CA HIS A 233 3.92 7.17 18.12
C HIS A 233 2.67 8.07 18.19
N ASP A 234 2.59 9.01 19.13
CA ASP A 234 1.41 9.89 19.26
C ASP A 234 1.23 10.86 18.08
N SER A 235 2.33 11.23 17.42
CA SER A 235 2.32 12.10 16.24
C SER A 235 2.02 11.33 14.94
N LEU A 236 2.67 10.19 14.71
CA LEU A 236 2.62 9.45 13.45
C LEU A 236 1.58 8.31 13.40
N SER A 237 1.07 7.84 14.54
CA SER A 237 0.06 6.76 14.59
C SER A 237 -1.28 7.14 13.96
N ARG A 238 -1.60 8.45 13.93
CA ARG A 238 -2.81 8.97 13.30
C ARG A 238 -2.73 8.95 11.77
N SER A 239 -1.55 9.20 11.21
CA SER A 239 -1.35 9.35 9.77
C SER A 239 -0.98 8.04 9.07
N ALA A 240 -0.01 7.26 9.58
CA ALA A 240 0.38 6.02 8.87
C ALA A 240 1.27 5.00 9.63
N SER A 241 1.88 5.30 10.78
CA SER A 241 2.85 4.38 11.42
C SER A 241 2.19 3.32 12.32
N ARG A 242 1.28 2.50 11.77
CA ARG A 242 0.67 1.38 12.52
C ARG A 242 1.53 0.11 12.56
N THR A 243 2.56 0.04 11.71
CA THR A 243 3.45 -1.13 11.61
C THR A 243 4.75 -0.91 12.36
N LEU A 244 5.25 -1.97 13.01
CA LEU A 244 6.48 -1.91 13.79
C LEU A 244 7.72 -1.50 12.96
N PRO A 245 7.96 -2.04 11.74
CA PRO A 245 9.09 -1.63 10.91
C PRO A 245 9.02 -0.16 10.48
N SER A 246 7.84 0.33 10.10
CA SER A 246 7.66 1.73 9.71
C SER A 246 7.94 2.67 10.88
N LEU A 247 7.43 2.35 12.07
CA LEU A 247 7.71 3.13 13.28
C LEU A 247 9.20 3.08 13.65
N SER A 248 9.85 1.91 13.55
CA SER A 248 11.28 1.75 13.81
C SER A 248 12.12 2.61 12.85
N GLN A 249 11.82 2.56 11.55
CA GLN A 249 12.47 3.38 10.53
C GLN A 249 12.25 4.87 10.77
N ALA A 250 11.03 5.30 11.10
CA ALA A 250 10.73 6.68 11.43
C ALA A 250 11.49 7.15 12.68
N CYS A 251 11.59 6.32 13.72
CA CYS A 251 12.40 6.60 14.89
C CYS A 251 13.89 6.74 14.53
N GLN A 252 14.44 5.85 13.69
CA GLN A 252 15.84 5.91 13.27
C GLN A 252 16.16 7.17 12.43
N THR A 253 15.25 7.64 11.58
CA THR A 253 15.45 8.85 10.76
C THR A 253 15.28 10.14 11.56
N LEU A 254 14.36 10.15 12.53
CA LEU A 254 14.07 11.31 13.38
C LEU A 254 15.06 11.47 14.54
N TRP A 255 15.64 10.37 15.04
CA TRP A 255 16.50 10.38 16.22
C TRP A 255 17.74 11.29 16.11
N PRO A 256 18.52 11.26 15.01
CA PRO A 256 19.65 12.18 14.85
C PRO A 256 19.23 13.65 14.81
N LYS A 257 18.08 13.95 14.18
CA LYS A 257 17.51 15.31 14.09
C LYS A 257 17.03 15.79 15.47
N PHE A 258 16.48 14.88 16.27
CA PHE A 258 16.02 15.17 17.63
C PHE A 258 17.18 15.41 18.61
N ILE A 259 18.31 14.71 18.46
CA ILE A 259 19.49 14.86 19.32
C ILE A 259 20.39 16.03 18.91
N ALA A 260 20.31 16.52 17.68
CA ALA A 260 21.17 17.61 17.21
C ALA A 260 21.30 18.81 18.18
N PRO A 261 20.23 19.30 18.85
CA PRO A 261 20.32 20.34 19.87
C PRO A 261 21.08 19.91 21.15
N ILE A 262 21.01 18.63 21.52
CA ILE A 262 21.73 18.06 22.67
C ILE A 262 23.23 17.95 22.37
N ILE A 263 23.59 17.56 21.14
CA ILE A 263 24.99 17.55 20.68
C ILE A 263 25.54 18.98 20.62
N ALA A 264 24.74 19.93 20.13
CA ALA A 264 25.09 21.35 20.06
C ALA A 264 25.14 22.05 21.44
N ARG A 265 24.87 21.33 22.54
CA ARG A 265 24.85 21.84 23.92
C ARG A 265 23.86 22.97 24.18
N THR A 266 22.81 23.09 23.37
CA THR A 266 21.78 24.11 23.58
C THR A 266 20.73 23.68 24.60
N HIS A 267 20.49 22.37 24.72
CA HIS A 267 19.51 21.79 25.65
C HIS A 267 20.08 20.54 26.34
N THR A 268 19.58 20.26 27.55
CA THR A 268 19.91 19.03 28.29
C THR A 268 18.86 17.94 28.05
N ALA A 269 19.23 16.67 28.22
CA ALA A 269 18.33 15.53 28.05
C ALA A 269 17.09 15.57 28.98
N LYS A 270 17.15 16.38 30.06
CA LYS A 270 16.03 16.58 31.01
C LYS A 270 14.96 17.52 30.46
N GLU A 271 15.28 18.39 29.49
CA GLU A 271 14.35 19.36 28.91
C GLU A 271 13.55 18.79 27.72
N PHE A 272 12.93 17.62 27.91
CA PHE A 272 12.21 16.90 26.86
C PHE A 272 11.12 17.75 26.16
N SER A 273 10.36 18.55 26.93
CA SER A 273 9.29 19.39 26.38
C SER A 273 9.80 20.45 25.40
N LYS A 274 10.96 21.08 25.67
CA LYS A 274 11.55 22.08 24.78
C LYS A 274 12.07 21.44 23.49
N LEU A 275 12.67 20.25 23.60
CA LEU A 275 13.15 19.47 22.46
C LEU A 275 11.99 19.08 21.53
N VAL A 276 10.87 18.63 22.08
CA VAL A 276 9.67 18.27 21.29
C VAL A 276 9.11 19.48 20.55
N VAL A 277 9.08 20.67 21.19
CA VAL A 277 8.62 21.90 20.54
C VAL A 277 9.51 22.28 19.35
N GLN A 278 10.83 22.18 19.49
CA GLN A 278 11.77 22.47 18.41
C GLN A 278 11.67 21.43 17.27
N ALA A 279 11.52 20.16 17.62
CA ALA A 279 11.37 19.07 16.66
C ALA A 279 9.96 18.92 16.07
N ARG A 280 8.99 19.76 16.48
CA ARG A 280 7.59 19.68 16.06
C ARG A 280 7.41 19.67 14.54
N VAL A 281 8.21 20.47 13.82
CA VAL A 281 8.19 20.53 12.36
C VAL A 281 8.53 19.18 11.74
N HIS A 282 9.48 18.45 12.34
CA HIS A 282 9.89 17.12 11.88
C HIS A 282 8.86 16.03 12.23
N PHE A 283 8.14 16.16 13.33
CA PHE A 283 7.04 15.23 13.69
C PHE A 283 5.79 15.40 12.82
N GLN A 284 5.67 16.51 12.09
CA GLN A 284 4.55 16.78 11.17
C GLN A 284 4.89 16.41 9.72
N ASP A 285 6.13 16.04 9.45
CA ASP A 285 6.60 15.71 8.10
C ASP A 285 6.29 14.25 7.76
N GLU A 286 5.15 14.02 7.10
CA GLU A 286 4.70 12.69 6.69
C GLU A 286 5.56 12.07 5.57
N SER A 287 6.40 12.88 4.89
CA SER A 287 7.30 12.39 3.83
C SER A 287 8.35 11.39 4.33
N LEU A 288 8.58 11.35 5.63
CA LEU A 288 9.51 10.42 6.28
C LEU A 288 8.99 8.97 6.32
N LEU A 289 7.70 8.76 6.05
CA LEU A 289 7.07 7.43 6.04
C LEU A 289 7.20 6.72 4.69
N ASP A 290 7.62 7.43 3.63
CA ASP A 290 7.89 6.84 2.33
C ASP A 290 9.33 6.28 2.27
N PRO A 291 9.52 4.95 2.25
CA PRO A 291 10.85 4.34 2.25
C PRO A 291 11.65 4.70 0.98
N THR A 292 10.96 5.06 -0.11
CA THR A 292 11.56 5.45 -1.40
C THR A 292 12.27 6.81 -1.36
N LEU A 293 11.91 7.70 -0.42
CA LEU A 293 12.49 9.04 -0.31
C LEU A 293 13.69 9.12 0.65
N SER A 294 13.92 8.09 1.48
CA SER A 294 15.04 8.05 2.43
C SER A 294 16.38 7.62 1.83
N LEU A 295 16.44 7.26 0.55
CA LEU A 295 17.70 6.92 -0.15
C LEU A 295 18.46 8.15 -0.69
N ALA A 296 17.92 9.36 -0.52
CA ALA A 296 18.65 10.58 -0.86
C ALA A 296 19.71 10.88 0.24
N PRO A 297 20.99 11.08 -0.12
CA PRO A 297 22.04 11.38 0.85
C PRO A 297 21.76 12.72 1.57
N PRO A 298 22.19 12.87 2.83
CA PRO A 298 21.95 14.09 3.59
C PRO A 298 22.76 15.25 3.00
N THR A 299 22.11 16.14 2.25
CA THR A 299 22.70 17.44 1.91
C THR A 299 22.79 18.28 3.18
N THR A 300 24.01 18.37 3.70
CA THR A 300 24.41 19.27 4.78
C THR A 300 24.28 20.72 4.31
N THR A 301 23.18 21.39 4.63
CA THR A 301 23.16 22.84 4.89
C THR A 301 21.93 23.20 5.72
N ALA A 302 22.16 23.66 6.95
CA ALA A 302 21.16 24.22 7.83
C ALA A 302 20.71 25.59 7.31
N THR A 303 19.56 25.64 6.63
CA THR A 303 18.74 26.85 6.48
C THR A 303 17.33 26.44 6.07
N ALA A 304 16.34 26.87 6.87
CA ALA A 304 14.89 26.86 6.62
C ALA A 304 14.39 26.03 5.42
N VAL A 305 13.93 24.81 5.69
CA VAL A 305 13.30 23.92 4.70
C VAL A 305 11.97 24.53 4.26
N LYS A 306 11.98 25.24 3.13
CA LYS A 306 10.77 25.34 2.30
C LYS A 306 10.44 23.91 1.84
N PRO A 307 9.16 23.50 1.86
CA PRO A 307 8.79 22.13 1.50
C PRO A 307 9.39 21.81 0.14
N VAL A 308 10.06 20.65 0.06
CA VAL A 308 10.63 20.11 -1.17
C VAL A 308 9.51 20.11 -2.20
N LYS A 309 9.57 21.07 -3.13
CA LYS A 309 8.69 21.09 -4.28
C LYS A 309 9.03 19.81 -5.02
N THR A 310 8.08 18.90 -5.09
CA THR A 310 8.09 17.81 -6.07
C THR A 310 8.62 18.39 -7.39
N THR A 311 9.57 17.70 -8.03
CA THR A 311 10.09 18.06 -9.35
C THR A 311 8.92 18.48 -10.23
N ASP A 312 8.76 19.80 -10.40
CA ASP A 312 7.49 20.36 -10.83
C ASP A 312 7.30 19.92 -12.28
N LEU A 313 6.29 19.10 -12.55
CA LEU A 313 5.96 18.63 -13.91
C LEU A 313 5.85 19.82 -14.89
N ALA A 314 5.53 21.01 -14.35
CA ALA A 314 5.57 22.28 -15.04
C ALA A 314 6.92 22.67 -15.65
N THR A 315 8.05 22.27 -15.04
CA THR A 315 9.41 22.56 -15.51
C THR A 315 9.95 21.50 -16.48
N LEU A 316 9.44 20.27 -16.41
CA LEU A 316 9.91 19.14 -17.21
C LEU A 316 9.14 18.98 -18.53
N LEU A 317 7.89 19.45 -18.61
CA LEU A 317 7.04 19.28 -19.80
C LEU A 317 7.17 20.44 -20.80
N PRO A 318 7.32 20.15 -22.10
CA PRO A 318 7.22 21.16 -23.16
C PRO A 318 5.90 21.95 -23.08
N THR A 319 5.90 23.21 -23.53
CA THR A 319 4.71 24.10 -23.51
C THR A 319 3.49 23.46 -24.16
N THR A 320 3.64 22.85 -25.33
CA THR A 320 2.56 22.15 -26.04
C THR A 320 1.95 21.02 -25.20
N ALA A 321 2.80 20.23 -24.53
CA ALA A 321 2.35 19.14 -23.66
C ALA A 321 1.62 19.67 -22.41
N ARG A 322 2.08 20.81 -21.84
CA ARG A 322 1.39 21.48 -20.73
C ARG A 322 -0.01 21.93 -21.15
N PHE A 323 -0.13 22.59 -22.31
CA PHE A 323 -1.42 23.01 -22.86
C PHE A 323 -2.37 21.87 -23.16
N LEU A 324 -1.87 20.78 -23.76
CA LEU A 324 -2.67 19.59 -24.02
C LEU A 324 -3.19 18.98 -22.71
N LEU A 325 -2.35 18.91 -21.67
CA LEU A 325 -2.75 18.35 -20.39
C LEU A 325 -3.79 19.21 -19.67
N LEU A 326 -3.67 20.53 -19.75
CA LEU A 326 -4.69 21.47 -19.26
C LEU A 326 -6.00 21.32 -20.05
N SER A 327 -5.96 21.24 -21.37
CA SER A 327 -7.14 21.05 -22.22
C SER A 327 -7.84 19.72 -21.96
N ALA A 328 -7.08 18.65 -21.72
CA ALA A 328 -7.59 17.35 -21.36
C ALA A 328 -8.26 17.37 -19.99
N TYR A 329 -7.71 18.11 -19.03
CA TYR A 329 -8.34 18.28 -17.72
C TYR A 329 -9.68 19.02 -17.84
N LEU A 330 -9.73 20.10 -18.62
CA LEU A 330 -10.97 20.81 -18.91
C LEU A 330 -11.99 19.91 -19.63
N ALA A 331 -11.56 19.13 -20.62
CA ALA A 331 -12.42 18.16 -21.30
C ALA A 331 -12.97 17.10 -20.33
N SER A 332 -12.16 16.61 -19.39
CA SER A 332 -12.58 15.62 -18.40
C SER A 332 -13.60 16.17 -17.39
N HIS A 333 -13.37 17.38 -16.87
CA HIS A 333 -14.20 17.92 -15.79
C HIS A 333 -15.40 18.73 -16.29
N ASN A 334 -15.29 19.44 -17.41
CA ASN A 334 -16.42 20.20 -17.97
C ASN A 334 -17.34 19.30 -18.81
N PRO A 335 -18.67 19.51 -18.74
CA PRO A 335 -19.63 18.78 -19.56
C PRO A 335 -19.62 19.31 -20.99
N THR A 336 -19.88 18.45 -21.97
CA THR A 336 -19.91 18.84 -23.39
C THR A 336 -20.83 20.01 -23.73
N LYS A 337 -21.88 20.22 -22.92
CA LYS A 337 -22.87 21.30 -23.11
C LYS A 337 -22.31 22.70 -22.86
N THR A 338 -21.27 22.84 -22.04
CA THR A 338 -20.71 24.16 -21.69
C THR A 338 -19.57 24.56 -22.62
N ASP A 339 -19.09 23.66 -23.47
CA ASP A 339 -17.96 23.93 -24.34
C ASP A 339 -18.26 25.09 -25.30
N LEU A 340 -19.48 25.12 -25.85
CA LEU A 340 -19.95 26.21 -26.71
C LEU A 340 -20.06 27.55 -25.98
N THR A 341 -20.16 27.58 -24.66
CA THR A 341 -20.21 28.85 -23.91
C THR A 341 -18.84 29.33 -23.47
N LEU A 342 -17.89 28.41 -23.33
CA LEU A 342 -16.55 28.70 -22.79
C LEU A 342 -15.50 28.88 -23.89
N PHE A 343 -15.58 28.09 -24.97
CA PHE A 343 -14.53 27.99 -25.98
C PHE A 343 -14.97 28.49 -27.36
N SER A 344 -16.19 29.00 -27.51
CA SER A 344 -16.63 29.56 -28.79
C SER A 344 -16.00 30.94 -29.02
N THR A 345 -15.17 31.05 -30.05
CA THR A 345 -14.64 32.35 -30.53
C THR A 345 -15.67 33.14 -31.33
N PHE A 346 -16.69 32.46 -31.87
CA PHE A 346 -17.84 33.10 -32.50
C PHE A 346 -18.83 33.57 -31.44
N HIS A 347 -19.10 34.87 -31.40
CA HIS A 347 -20.22 35.43 -30.64
C HIS A 347 -21.52 34.80 -31.11
N HIS A 348 -21.99 33.75 -30.42
CA HIS A 348 -23.40 33.42 -30.44
C HIS A 348 -24.14 34.52 -29.69
N GLY A 349 -24.50 35.55 -30.44
CA GLY A 349 -25.43 36.60 -30.07
C GLY A 349 -26.84 36.03 -29.82
N ARG A 350 -26.99 35.06 -28.91
CA ARG A 350 -28.26 34.87 -28.24
C ARG A 350 -28.39 36.03 -27.27
N LYS A 351 -28.91 37.15 -27.78
CA LYS A 351 -29.59 38.16 -26.98
C LYS A 351 -30.43 37.40 -25.95
N ARG A 352 -30.01 37.43 -24.68
CA ARG A 352 -30.95 37.19 -23.58
C ARG A 352 -32.10 38.14 -23.88
N ARG A 353 -33.29 37.59 -24.13
CA ARG A 353 -34.54 38.36 -24.13
C ARG A 353 -34.64 38.94 -22.72
N ARG A 354 -34.07 40.13 -22.53
CA ARG A 354 -34.26 40.99 -21.38
C ARG A 354 -35.72 41.41 -21.49
N GLY A 355 -36.60 40.67 -20.83
CA GLY A 355 -37.99 41.03 -20.67
C GLY A 355 -38.05 42.31 -19.85
N GLY A 356 -37.99 43.44 -20.53
CA GLY A 356 -38.45 44.71 -20.00
C GLY A 356 -39.94 44.81 -20.28
N PHE A 357 -40.74 44.91 -19.23
CA PHE A 357 -41.96 45.69 -19.29
C PHE A 357 -42.26 46.25 -17.90
N THR A 358 -41.97 47.54 -17.74
CA THR A 358 -42.66 48.42 -16.80
C THR A 358 -44.10 48.58 -17.27
N GLY A 359 -45.06 48.22 -16.45
CA GLY A 359 -46.48 48.43 -16.72
C GLY A 359 -47.34 47.92 -15.57
N ILE A 360 -47.86 48.84 -14.80
CA ILE A 360 -48.75 48.64 -13.65
C ILE A 360 -50.10 48.03 -14.12
N THR A 361 -50.67 47.18 -13.26
CA THR A 361 -52.08 46.70 -13.13
C THR A 361 -52.30 45.19 -13.34
N GLY A 362 -52.98 44.57 -12.37
CA GLY A 362 -53.75 43.33 -12.59
C GLY A 362 -53.22 42.04 -11.97
N VAL A 363 -53.63 41.78 -10.71
CA VAL A 363 -54.20 40.53 -10.17
C VAL A 363 -53.85 39.17 -10.83
N ALA A 364 -53.31 38.28 -9.99
CA ALA A 364 -53.41 36.80 -9.99
C ALA A 364 -53.03 36.01 -11.26
N GLY A 365 -51.88 35.33 -11.20
CA GLY A 365 -51.47 34.29 -12.15
C GLY A 365 -50.41 33.38 -11.56
N ARG A 366 -50.86 32.37 -10.81
CA ARG A 366 -50.09 31.27 -10.22
C ARG A 366 -49.40 30.46 -11.34
N GLY A 367 -48.06 30.39 -11.37
CA GLY A 367 -47.36 29.60 -12.39
C GLY A 367 -45.84 29.52 -12.27
N GLY A 368 -45.33 28.58 -11.48
CA GLY A 368 -44.10 27.84 -11.82
C GLY A 368 -42.75 28.53 -11.61
N ARG A 369 -42.40 28.89 -10.37
CA ARG A 369 -40.98 28.82 -9.95
C ARG A 369 -40.55 27.36 -10.08
N LYS A 370 -39.81 27.03 -11.14
CA LYS A 370 -39.12 25.74 -11.24
C LYS A 370 -38.11 25.67 -10.08
N ASN A 371 -38.52 24.96 -9.04
CA ASN A 371 -37.66 24.36 -8.03
C ASN A 371 -36.71 23.39 -8.75
N ALA A 372 -35.66 23.90 -9.39
CA ALA A 372 -34.44 23.13 -9.51
C ALA A 372 -33.81 23.21 -8.13
N SER A 373 -33.99 22.16 -7.35
CA SER A 373 -33.29 21.96 -6.09
C SER A 373 -31.83 22.32 -6.30
N GLN A 374 -31.37 23.34 -5.57
CA GLN A 374 -29.95 23.62 -5.38
C GLN A 374 -29.40 22.44 -4.55
N HIS A 375 -29.32 21.24 -5.15
CA HIS A 375 -28.34 20.27 -4.73
C HIS A 375 -27.03 21.04 -4.75
N ARG A 376 -26.39 21.16 -3.57
CA ARG A 376 -25.01 21.65 -3.47
C ARG A 376 -24.23 20.89 -4.54
N LYS A 377 -23.94 21.56 -5.65
CA LYS A 377 -23.28 20.91 -6.77
C LYS A 377 -21.94 20.44 -6.22
N ILE A 378 -21.72 19.14 -6.27
CA ILE A 378 -20.45 18.56 -5.82
C ILE A 378 -19.37 19.26 -6.64
N ALA A 379 -18.40 19.89 -5.96
CA ALA A 379 -17.30 20.54 -6.64
C ALA A 379 -16.67 19.53 -7.59
N ARG A 380 -16.67 19.81 -8.89
CA ARG A 380 -16.29 18.83 -9.92
C ARG A 380 -14.82 18.42 -9.83
N LYS A 381 -14.02 19.19 -9.10
CA LYS A 381 -12.63 18.88 -8.69
C LYS A 381 -12.56 17.63 -7.80
N LEU A 382 -13.62 17.32 -7.05
CA LEU A 382 -13.76 16.13 -6.20
C LEU A 382 -14.33 14.92 -6.95
N LEU A 383 -14.82 15.12 -8.18
CA LEU A 383 -15.35 14.05 -9.01
C LEU A 383 -14.20 13.41 -9.80
N GLY A 384 -14.25 12.08 -9.96
CA GLY A 384 -13.26 11.36 -10.76
C GLY A 384 -13.23 11.86 -12.21
N ALA A 385 -12.04 11.83 -12.83
CA ALA A 385 -11.86 12.26 -14.21
C ALA A 385 -12.76 11.45 -15.17
N HIS A 386 -13.63 12.13 -15.91
CA HIS A 386 -14.51 11.48 -16.89
C HIS A 386 -13.76 11.17 -18.19
N ALA A 387 -14.21 10.13 -18.87
CA ALA A 387 -13.71 9.84 -20.20
C ALA A 387 -14.24 10.88 -21.21
N PHE A 388 -13.37 11.39 -22.07
CA PHE A 388 -13.69 12.34 -23.15
C PHE A 388 -13.17 11.80 -24.49
N VAL A 389 -13.73 12.30 -25.59
CA VAL A 389 -13.28 11.93 -26.95
C VAL A 389 -12.06 12.77 -27.33
N LEU A 390 -11.06 12.17 -28.00
CA LEU A 390 -9.83 12.87 -28.38
C LEU A 390 -10.10 14.12 -29.22
N GLU A 391 -11.02 14.02 -30.18
CA GLU A 391 -11.45 15.14 -31.02
C GLU A 391 -11.91 16.35 -30.20
N ARG A 392 -12.70 16.12 -29.15
CA ARG A 392 -13.18 17.20 -28.26
C ARG A 392 -12.02 17.89 -27.54
N MET A 393 -11.04 17.12 -27.06
CA MET A 393 -9.87 17.69 -26.41
C MET A 393 -9.04 18.52 -27.39
N LEU A 394 -8.84 18.04 -28.62
CA LEU A 394 -8.14 18.80 -29.66
C LEU A 394 -8.87 20.11 -30.01
N ALA A 395 -10.21 20.09 -30.09
CA ALA A 395 -11.01 21.29 -30.30
C ALA A 395 -10.85 22.31 -29.17
N ILE A 396 -10.87 21.85 -27.91
CA ILE A 396 -10.62 22.70 -26.74
C ILE A 396 -9.18 23.25 -26.79
N PHE A 397 -8.19 22.40 -27.08
CA PHE A 397 -6.79 22.80 -27.21
C PHE A 397 -6.61 23.90 -28.25
N THR A 398 -7.21 23.77 -29.43
CA THR A 398 -7.10 24.80 -30.49
C THR A 398 -7.73 26.12 -30.08
N ALA A 399 -8.89 26.09 -29.41
CA ALA A 399 -9.58 27.31 -28.95
C ALA A 399 -8.82 28.02 -27.82
N VAL A 400 -8.15 27.24 -26.99
CA VAL A 400 -7.47 27.72 -25.80
C VAL A 400 -6.04 28.18 -26.12
N ARG A 401 -5.35 27.51 -27.05
CA ARG A 401 -3.98 27.88 -27.46
C ARG A 401 -3.92 29.31 -28.01
N THR A 402 -4.95 29.75 -28.73
CA THR A 402 -5.02 31.13 -29.25
C THR A 402 -5.06 32.18 -28.14
N GLU A 403 -5.65 31.85 -27.00
CA GLU A 403 -5.74 32.77 -25.87
C GLU A 403 -4.55 32.67 -24.91
N TRP A 404 -4.02 31.48 -24.68
CA TRP A 404 -3.00 31.24 -23.64
C TRP A 404 -1.56 31.37 -24.14
N ASP A 405 -1.29 31.26 -25.45
CA ASP A 405 0.05 31.47 -25.99
C ASP A 405 0.26 32.92 -26.44
N GLU A 406 1.08 33.67 -25.69
CA GLU A 406 1.43 35.07 -25.99
C GLU A 406 2.04 35.24 -27.40
N ARG A 407 2.79 34.24 -27.88
CA ARG A 407 3.40 34.27 -29.22
C ARG A 407 2.36 34.15 -30.33
N SER A 408 1.32 33.36 -30.10
CA SER A 408 0.20 33.17 -31.03
C SER A 408 -0.73 34.39 -31.06
N ARG A 409 -0.84 35.12 -29.94
CA ARG A 409 -1.64 36.35 -29.82
C ARG A 409 -1.16 37.48 -30.74
N HIS A 410 0.15 37.56 -31.01
CA HIS A 410 0.74 38.54 -31.94
C HIS A 410 0.56 38.19 -33.42
N LYS A 411 0.50 36.90 -33.79
CA LYS A 411 0.35 36.47 -35.20
C LYS A 411 -1.08 36.66 -35.73
N PHE A 412 -2.09 36.63 -34.87
CA PHE A 412 -3.49 36.78 -35.27
C PHE A 412 -3.91 38.24 -35.59
N GLY A 413 -3.12 39.23 -35.16
CA GLY A 413 -3.37 40.64 -35.49
C GLY A 413 -3.08 40.99 -36.97
N GLU A 414 -2.28 40.17 -37.66
CA GLU A 414 -1.88 40.37 -39.05
C GLU A 414 -2.62 39.42 -40.01
N GLY A 415 -3.96 39.36 -39.97
CA GLY A 415 -4.81 38.92 -41.09
C GLY A 415 -4.57 37.54 -41.75
N LEU A 416 -3.64 36.72 -41.25
CA LEU A 416 -3.30 35.39 -41.75
C LEU A 416 -4.12 34.36 -40.97
N GLY A 417 -5.43 34.43 -41.16
CA GLY A 417 -6.31 33.33 -40.80
C GLY A 417 -6.17 32.22 -41.82
N LYS A 418 -5.67 31.05 -41.40
CA LYS A 418 -6.24 29.73 -41.73
C LYS A 418 -5.41 28.63 -41.10
N GLU A 419 -6.11 27.83 -40.30
CA GLU A 419 -5.83 26.41 -40.04
C GLU A 419 -4.34 26.11 -39.88
N GLU A 420 -3.78 26.41 -38.70
CA GLU A 420 -2.56 25.71 -38.29
C GLU A 420 -2.95 24.23 -38.18
N GLU A 421 -2.58 23.48 -39.22
CA GLU A 421 -2.74 22.05 -39.35
C GLU A 421 -2.38 21.38 -38.02
N ILE A 422 -3.09 20.31 -37.68
CA ILE A 422 -2.75 19.51 -36.50
C ILE A 422 -1.36 18.93 -36.75
N ASN A 423 -0.33 19.64 -36.30
CA ASN A 423 1.07 19.30 -36.56
C ASN A 423 1.38 17.92 -35.98
N ASN A 424 2.28 17.17 -36.65
CA ASN A 424 2.82 15.91 -36.14
C ASN A 424 3.35 16.03 -34.71
N ASP A 425 3.85 17.21 -34.32
CA ASP A 425 4.32 17.52 -32.96
C ASP A 425 3.20 17.40 -31.90
N ILE A 426 1.95 17.74 -32.25
CA ILE A 426 0.80 17.61 -31.34
C ILE A 426 0.56 16.12 -31.08
N TYR A 427 0.47 15.30 -32.13
CA TYR A 427 0.28 13.85 -31.96
C TYR A 427 1.45 13.19 -31.24
N MET A 428 2.69 13.61 -31.52
CA MET A 428 3.87 13.14 -30.79
C MET A 428 3.75 13.50 -29.30
N SER A 429 3.37 14.73 -28.98
CA SER A 429 3.18 15.13 -27.58
C SER A 429 2.05 14.36 -26.89
N ILE A 430 0.94 14.04 -27.57
CA ILE A 430 -0.12 13.17 -27.04
C ILE A 430 0.43 11.77 -26.75
N ALA A 431 1.21 11.19 -27.66
CA ALA A 431 1.83 9.89 -27.46
C ALA A 431 2.85 9.92 -26.31
N THR A 432 3.62 11.00 -26.13
CA THR A 432 4.50 11.15 -24.94
C THR A 432 3.70 11.26 -23.64
N LEU A 433 2.60 12.00 -23.63
CA LEU A 433 1.71 12.12 -22.46
C LEU A 433 1.04 10.78 -22.13
N ALA A 434 0.74 9.97 -23.15
CA ALA A 434 0.23 8.61 -23.00
C ALA A 434 1.29 7.65 -22.44
N SER A 435 2.53 7.72 -22.93
CA SER A 435 3.64 6.90 -22.41
C SER A 435 3.99 7.26 -20.97
N LEU A 436 3.89 8.54 -20.60
CA LEU A 436 4.06 9.02 -19.23
C LEU A 436 2.85 8.71 -18.32
N ARG A 437 1.80 8.07 -18.85
CA ARG A 437 0.53 7.77 -18.15
C ARG A 437 -0.16 9.01 -17.57
N LEU A 438 0.12 10.20 -18.11
CA LEU A 438 -0.60 11.43 -17.75
C LEU A 438 -1.96 11.50 -18.47
N LEU A 439 -2.03 10.89 -19.65
CA LEU A 439 -3.26 10.60 -20.39
C LEU A 439 -3.38 9.08 -20.55
N VAL A 440 -4.57 8.55 -20.29
CA VAL A 440 -4.84 7.10 -20.37
C VAL A 440 -6.00 6.87 -21.33
N LYS A 441 -5.77 6.05 -22.37
CA LYS A 441 -6.84 5.62 -23.27
C LYS A 441 -7.78 4.65 -22.54
N VAL A 442 -9.08 4.93 -22.60
CA VAL A 442 -10.14 4.14 -21.95
C VAL A 442 -10.76 3.21 -22.98
N GLY A 443 -10.49 1.91 -22.85
CA GLY A 443 -10.93 0.87 -23.79
C GLY A 443 -9.72 0.13 -24.40
N GLY A 444 -9.78 -1.20 -24.43
CA GLY A 444 -8.70 -2.04 -24.94
C GLY A 444 -8.78 -2.21 -26.46
N GLY A 445 -7.62 -2.15 -27.13
CA GLY A 445 -7.47 -2.51 -28.54
C GLY A 445 -7.96 -1.44 -29.52
N GLY A 446 -7.03 -0.60 -29.99
CA GLY A 446 -7.28 0.34 -31.08
C GLY A 446 -6.14 1.35 -31.21
N ASP A 447 -5.96 1.92 -32.40
CA ASP A 447 -4.88 2.86 -32.70
C ASP A 447 -4.91 4.08 -31.76
N VAL A 448 -3.74 4.47 -31.25
CA VAL A 448 -3.56 5.64 -30.38
C VAL A 448 -3.97 6.93 -31.11
N MET A 449 -3.93 6.92 -32.44
CA MET A 449 -4.30 8.06 -33.29
C MET A 449 -5.80 8.17 -33.60
N ASP A 450 -6.63 7.24 -33.14
CA ASP A 450 -8.07 7.30 -33.36
C ASP A 450 -8.70 8.51 -32.63
N LEU A 451 -9.19 9.48 -33.43
CA LEU A 451 -9.87 10.69 -32.97
C LEU A 451 -11.16 10.37 -32.19
N GLY A 452 -11.81 9.24 -32.50
CA GLY A 452 -12.98 8.73 -31.77
C GLY A 452 -12.63 8.03 -30.45
N GLY A 453 -11.34 7.82 -30.19
CA GLY A 453 -10.84 7.18 -28.99
C GLY A 453 -11.25 7.93 -27.72
N LYS A 454 -11.68 7.17 -26.70
CA LYS A 454 -11.97 7.72 -25.38
C LYS A 454 -10.69 7.79 -24.56
N TRP A 455 -10.46 8.94 -23.92
CA TRP A 455 -9.29 9.23 -23.10
C TRP A 455 -9.70 9.73 -21.72
N ARG A 456 -8.84 9.54 -20.73
CA ARG A 456 -9.00 10.03 -19.35
C ARG A 456 -7.70 10.67 -18.89
N VAL A 457 -7.82 11.80 -18.18
CA VAL A 457 -6.67 12.43 -17.51
C VAL A 457 -6.38 11.73 -16.19
N ALA A 458 -5.11 11.41 -15.95
CA ALA A 458 -4.64 10.74 -14.73
C ALA A 458 -3.90 11.71 -13.79
N VAL A 459 -4.26 13.01 -13.85
CA VAL A 459 -3.58 14.09 -13.13
C VAL A 459 -4.54 14.78 -12.18
N GLY A 460 -4.08 14.98 -10.94
CA GLY A 460 -4.85 15.64 -9.88
C GLY A 460 -4.87 17.17 -10.01
N TRP A 461 -5.82 17.80 -9.32
CA TRP A 461 -6.04 19.24 -9.34
C TRP A 461 -4.78 20.06 -8.99
N GLU A 462 -4.01 19.66 -7.99
CA GLU A 462 -2.83 20.42 -7.55
C GLU A 462 -1.75 20.52 -8.64
N VAL A 463 -1.56 19.45 -9.41
CA VAL A 463 -0.62 19.42 -10.53
C VAL A 463 -1.12 20.29 -11.68
N VAL A 464 -2.43 20.22 -11.99
CA VAL A 464 -3.06 21.08 -13.01
C VAL A 464 -2.98 22.56 -12.63
N ARG A 465 -3.15 22.88 -11.35
CA ARG A 465 -3.01 24.25 -10.84
C ARG A 465 -1.57 24.76 -10.94
N GLY A 466 -0.59 23.92 -10.62
CA GLY A 466 0.84 24.21 -10.83
C GLY A 466 1.18 24.45 -12.30
N LEU A 467 0.68 23.58 -13.18
CA LEU A 467 0.82 23.71 -14.64
C LEU A 467 0.18 25.00 -15.16
N GLY A 468 -1.03 25.34 -14.73
CA GLY A 468 -1.70 26.59 -15.09
C GLY A 468 -0.88 27.82 -14.73
N ARG A 469 -0.40 27.89 -13.49
CA ARG A 469 0.48 28.98 -13.03
C ARG A 469 1.78 29.08 -13.84
N SER A 470 2.36 27.95 -14.23
CA SER A 470 3.58 27.93 -15.05
C SER A 470 3.41 28.49 -16.46
N VAL A 471 2.16 28.59 -16.92
CA VAL A 471 1.79 29.15 -18.21
C VAL A 471 1.05 30.50 -18.06
N GLY A 472 0.89 30.99 -16.83
CA GLY A 472 0.20 32.26 -16.55
C GLY A 472 -1.32 32.19 -16.66
N VAL A 473 -1.92 30.99 -16.53
CA VAL A 473 -3.36 30.78 -16.67
C VAL A 473 -3.99 30.34 -15.36
N GLU A 474 -5.07 31.02 -14.96
CA GLU A 474 -5.92 30.61 -13.84
C GLU A 474 -6.97 29.59 -14.29
N VAL A 475 -6.60 28.30 -14.26
CA VAL A 475 -7.47 27.17 -14.69
C VAL A 475 -8.80 27.11 -13.93
N GLU A 476 -8.89 27.74 -12.76
CA GLU A 476 -10.12 27.82 -11.95
C GLU A 476 -11.26 28.54 -12.67
N GLU A 477 -10.94 29.58 -13.46
CA GLU A 477 -11.95 30.36 -14.20
C GLU A 477 -12.59 29.57 -15.34
N TRP A 478 -11.88 28.55 -15.83
CA TRP A 478 -12.30 27.72 -16.95
C TRP A 478 -13.13 26.50 -16.51
N LEU A 479 -13.27 26.26 -15.20
CA LEU A 479 -14.05 25.15 -14.65
C LEU A 479 -15.47 25.58 -14.31
N THR A 480 -16.45 24.83 -14.80
CA THR A 480 -17.87 25.08 -14.50
C THR A 480 -18.28 24.48 -13.16
N GLU A 481 -18.95 25.25 -12.30
CA GLU A 481 -19.49 24.77 -11.00
C GLU A 481 -20.74 23.89 -11.12
#